data_AF-A0A9D2PR66-F1
#
_entry.id   AF-A0A9D2PR66-F1
#
_cell.length_a   1.000
_cell.length_b   1.000
_cell.length_c   1.000
_cell.angle_alpha   90.00
_cell.angle_beta   90.00
_cell.angle_gamma   90.00
#
_symmetry.space_group_name_H-M   'P 1'
#
loop_
_entity.id
_entity.type
_entity.pdbx_description
1 polymer ?
#
loop_
_entity_poly.entity_id
_entity_poly.type
_entity_poly.pdbx_seq_one_letter_code
_entity_poly.pdbx_strand_id
1 'polypeptide(L)' 'MKKMIFGMLMFLTGALSVAMILAGSMANDWTLNGQHSAFWNISRYGLLPALYLFAGMAILGLIVAVWGLFDHKS' A
#
# COMPACT_ATOMS: atom_id res chain seq x y z
N MET A 1 11.69 -20.59 -2.68
CA MET A 1 12.46 -19.45 -2.09
C MET A 1 12.42 -18.16 -2.93
N LYS A 2 12.82 -18.14 -4.21
CA LYS A 2 12.87 -16.89 -5.02
C LYS A 2 11.53 -16.16 -5.15
N LYS A 3 10.43 -16.92 -5.33
CA LYS A 3 9.05 -16.38 -5.43
C LYS A 3 8.60 -15.69 -4.15
N MET A 4 8.94 -16.27 -2.99
CA MET A 4 8.64 -15.69 -1.68
C MET A 4 9.31 -14.32 -1.50
N ILE A 5 10.61 -14.24 -1.80
CA ILE A 5 11.38 -12.99 -1.68
C ILE A 5 10.81 -11.91 -2.60
N PHE A 6 10.52 -12.26 -3.85
CA PHE A 6 9.90 -11.33 -4.80
C PHE A 6 8.53 -10.83 -4.31
N GLY A 7 7.67 -11.73 -3.83
CA GLY A 7 6.37 -11.37 -3.26
C GLY A 7 6.51 -10.43 -2.06
N MET A 8 7.46 -10.69 -1.15
CA MET A 8 7.70 -9.81 -0.01
C MET A 8 8.20 -8.42 -0.42
N LEU A 9 9.11 -8.32 -1.40
CA LEU A 9 9.56 -7.02 -1.90
C LEU A 9 8.40 -6.23 -2.51
N MET A 10 7.53 -6.90 -3.25
CA MET A 10 6.36 -6.30 -3.89
C MET A 10 5.32 -5.85 -2.84
N PHE A 11 5.09 -6.67 -1.81
CA PHE A 11 4.25 -6.34 -0.66
C PHE A 11 4.78 -5.12 0.09
N LEU A 12 6.07 -5.13 0.46
CA LEU A 12 6.69 -4.03 1.20
C LEU A 12 6.64 -2.72 0.41
N THR A 13 6.93 -2.77 -0.89
CA THR A 13 6.86 -1.58 -1.75
C THR A 13 5.44 -1.02 -1.79
N GLY A 14 4.44 -1.87 -2.04
CA GLY A 14 3.03 -1.44 -2.05
C GLY A 14 2.56 -0.91 -0.70
N ALA A 15 2.89 -1.59 0.39
CA ALA A 15 2.52 -1.19 1.75
C ALA A 15 3.16 0.16 2.14
N LEU A 16 4.45 0.36 1.83
CA LEU A 16 5.15 1.62 2.09
C LEU A 16 4.56 2.77 1.27
N SER A 17 4.22 2.54 0.00
CA SER A 17 3.57 3.56 -0.83
C SER A 17 2.18 3.95 -0.31
N VAL A 18 1.38 2.96 0.13
CA VAL A 18 0.08 3.23 0.79
C VAL A 18 0.28 4.03 2.07
N ALA A 19 1.26 3.65 2.91
CA ALA A 19 1.58 4.35 4.14
C ALA A 19 2.00 5.80 3.88
N MET A 20 2.79 6.07 2.83
CA MET A 20 3.17 7.42 2.43
C MET A 20 1.97 8.27 1.99
N ILE A 21 1.05 7.72 1.20
CA ILE A 21 -0.17 8.46 0.79
C ILE A 21 -1.02 8.80 2.01
N LEU A 22 -1.24 7.84 2.91
CA LEU A 22 -2.02 8.04 4.12
C LEU A 22 -1.36 9.08 5.03
N ALA A 23 -0.06 8.96 5.29
CA ALA A 23 0.69 9.91 6.09
C ALA A 23 0.65 11.32 5.51
N GLY A 24 0.86 11.48 4.20
CA GLY A 24 0.76 12.77 3.52
C GLY A 24 -0.65 13.36 3.58
N SER A 25 -1.68 12.52 3.49
CA SER A 25 -3.06 12.98 3.58
C SER A 25 -3.44 13.48 4.98
N MET A 26 -2.90 12.82 6.03
CA MET A 26 -3.12 13.17 7.44
C MET A 26 -2.24 14.31 7.92
N ALA A 27 -1.13 14.62 7.23
CA ALA A 27 -0.30 15.78 7.56
C ALA A 27 -1.08 17.10 7.48
N ASN A 28 -2.12 17.17 6.65
CA ASN A 28 -3.02 18.32 6.59
C ASN A 28 -3.99 18.41 7.78
N ASP A 29 -4.23 17.32 8.52
CA ASP A 29 -5.13 17.34 9.68
C ASP A 29 -4.57 18.20 10.81
N TRP A 30 -3.24 18.35 10.89
CA TRP A 30 -2.57 19.29 11.79
C TRP A 30 -2.86 20.76 11.44
N THR A 31 -3.07 21.06 10.16
CA THR A 31 -3.34 22.43 9.68
C THR A 31 -4.83 22.77 9.74
N LEU A 32 -5.70 21.76 9.59
CA LEU A 32 -7.15 21.92 9.47
C LEU A 32 -7.92 21.43 10.72
N ASN A 33 -7.24 21.21 11.85
CA ASN A 33 -7.83 20.72 13.11
C ASN A 33 -8.71 19.46 12.93
N GLY A 34 -8.30 18.54 12.04
CA GLY A 34 -9.01 17.28 11.81
C GLY A 34 -10.43 17.42 11.24
N GLN A 35 -10.77 18.54 10.60
CA GLN A 35 -12.11 18.73 9.99
C GLN A 35 -12.42 17.75 8.85
N HIS A 36 -11.40 17.15 8.24
CA HIS A 36 -11.54 16.25 7.11
C HIS A 36 -10.85 14.92 7.39
N SER A 37 -11.42 13.83 6.90
CA SER A 37 -10.77 12.53 6.99
C SER A 37 -9.66 12.41 5.95
N ALA A 38 -8.66 11.58 6.25
CA ALA A 38 -7.61 11.20 5.30
C ALA A 38 -8.18 10.78 3.93
N PHE A 39 -9.27 10.02 3.93
CA PHE A 39 -9.93 9.55 2.71
C PHE A 39 -10.54 10.69 1.88
N TRP A 40 -11.16 11.67 2.56
CA TRP A 40 -11.66 12.88 1.90
C TRP A 40 -10.51 13.65 1.24
N ASN A 41 -9.39 13.80 1.95
CA ASN A 41 -8.24 14.53 1.44
C ASN A 41 -7.60 13.83 0.23
N ILE A 42 -7.46 12.49 0.27
CA ILE A 42 -6.98 11.67 -0.84
C ILE A 42 -7.90 11.79 -2.06
N SER A 43 -9.21 11.80 -1.86
CA SER A 43 -10.18 11.99 -2.95
C SER A 43 -10.07 13.37 -3.59
N ARG A 44 -9.90 14.42 -2.79
CA ARG A 44 -9.75 15.81 -3.25
C ARG A 44 -8.50 16.01 -4.08
N TYR A 45 -7.40 15.37 -3.72
CA TYR A 45 -6.15 15.41 -4.48
C TYR A 45 -6.12 14.47 -5.68
N GLY A 46 -7.19 13.71 -5.94
CA GLY A 46 -7.25 12.74 -7.03
C GLY A 46 -6.28 11.56 -6.84
N LEU A 47 -5.86 11.29 -5.61
CA LEU A 47 -4.88 10.24 -5.27
C LEU A 47 -5.52 8.86 -5.06
N LEU A 48 -6.86 8.76 -5.14
CA LEU A 48 -7.58 7.49 -5.02
C LEU A 48 -7.07 6.40 -6.00
N PRO A 49 -6.82 6.67 -7.30
CA PRO A 49 -6.28 5.66 -8.20
C PRO A 49 -4.91 5.15 -7.77
N ALA A 50 -4.04 6.04 -7.29
CA ALA A 50 -2.72 5.68 -6.78
C ALA A 50 -2.83 4.82 -5.51
N LEU A 51 -3.74 5.17 -4.59
CA LEU A 51 -4.01 4.38 -3.39
C LEU A 51 -4.46 2.96 -3.75
N TYR A 52 -5.40 2.81 -4.69
CA TYR A 52 -5.87 1.49 -5.13
C TYR A 52 -4.80 0.68 -5.86
N LEU A 53 -3.98 1.32 -6.70
CA LEU A 53 -2.86 0.64 -7.36
C LEU A 53 -1.83 0.11 -6.36
N PHE A 54 -1.44 0.92 -5.39
CA PHE A 54 -0.46 0.52 -4.36
C PHE A 54 -1.02 -0.54 -3.42
N ALA A 55 -2.29 -0.40 -3.01
CA ALA A 55 -2.97 -1.42 -2.22
C ALA A 55 -3.10 -2.74 -3.01
N GLY A 56 -3.44 -2.66 -4.30
CA GLY A 56 -3.50 -3.82 -5.19
C GLY A 56 -2.14 -4.51 -5.32
N MET A 57 -1.06 -3.75 -5.52
CA MET A 57 0.30 -4.30 -5.52
C MET A 57 0.67 -4.97 -4.19
N ALA A 58 0.30 -4.37 -3.06
CA ALA A 58 0.54 -4.97 -1.75
C ALA A 58 -0.17 -6.33 -1.63
N ILE A 59 -1.46 -6.39 -1.98
CA ILE A 59 -2.25 -7.62 -1.94
C ILE A 59 -1.67 -8.69 -2.87
N LEU A 60 -1.33 -8.33 -4.11
CA LEU A 60 -0.71 -9.25 -5.07
C LEU A 60 0.64 -9.76 -4.57
N GLY A 61 1.47 -8.88 -4.03
CA GLY A 61 2.76 -9.25 -3.42
C GLY A 61 2.60 -10.24 -2.28
N LEU A 62 1.60 -10.04 -1.43
CA LEU A 62 1.28 -10.96 -0.33
C LEU A 62 0.83 -12.33 -0.86
N ILE A 63 -0.05 -12.37 -1.86
CA ILE A 63 -0.50 -13.62 -2.50
C ILE A 63 0.70 -14.38 -3.08
N VAL A 64 1.60 -13.69 -3.80
CA VAL A 64 2.81 -14.30 -4.38
C VAL A 64 3.77 -14.78 -3.30
N ALA A 65 3.92 -14.03 -2.20
CA ALA A 65 4.78 -14.42 -1.08
C ALA A 65 4.28 -15.70 -0.41
N VAL A 66 2.97 -15.77 -0.14
CA VAL A 66 2.31 -16.94 0.47
C VAL A 66 2.39 -18.15 -0.47
N TRP A 67 2.13 -17.98 -1.77
CA TRP A 67 2.32 -19.06 -2.74
C TRP A 67 3.78 -19.53 -2.73
N GLY A 68 4.73 -18.60 -2.77
CA GLY A 68 6.17 -18.91 -2.73
C GLY A 68 6.64 -19.66 -1.49
N LEU A 69 5.87 -19.63 -0.40
CA LEU A 69 6.10 -20.41 0.82
C LEU A 69 5.68 -21.89 0.65
N PHE A 70 4.55 -22.14 -0.01
CA PHE A 70 4.02 -23.49 -0.25
C PHE A 70 4.66 -24.17 -1.47
N ASP A 71 5.36 -23.41 -2.30
CA ASP A 71 6.14 -23.94 -3.42
C ASP A 71 7.41 -24.63 -2.89
N HIS A 72 7.23 -25.81 -2.28
CA HIS A 72 8.26 -26.69 -1.73
C HIS A 72 9.07 -27.43 -2.81
N LYS A 73 9.12 -26.86 -4.02
CA LYS A 73 9.94 -27.32 -5.13
C LYS A 73 10.77 -26.15 -5.61
N SER A 74 11.99 -26.07 -5.08
CA SER A 74 13.11 -25.49 -5.81
C SER A 74 14.06 -26.61 -6.21
#